data_AF-A0A7T2U8V0-F1
#
_entry.id   AF-A0A7T2U8V0-F1
#
_cell.length_a   1.000
_cell.length_b   1.000
_cell.length_c   1.000
_cell.angle_alpha   90.00
_cell.angle_beta   90.00
_cell.angle_gamma   90.00
#
_symmetry.space_group_name_H-M   'P 1'
#
loop_
_entity.id
_entity.type
_entity.pdbx_description
1 polymer ?
#
loop_
_entity_poly.entity_id
_entity_poly.type
_entity_poly.pdbx_seq_one_letter_code
_entity_poly.pdbx_strand_id
1 'polypeptide(L)'
;MYTVSRHTDRAVRLVCFPHAGAGASIYYAWEPLVPPDVGVHAAQLAGREQRRDEPPRIDWVPLVRKFAMRSTAGMTNRSRSMDTASAA
;
A
#
# COMPACT_ATOMS: atom_id res chain seq x y z
N MET A 1 1.55 -12.04 -6.85
CA MET A 1 1.78 -10.93 -5.89
C MET A 1 0.83 -9.82 -6.28
N TYR A 2 -0.13 -9.48 -5.43
CA TYR A 2 -1.15 -8.48 -5.72
C TYR A 2 -1.31 -7.59 -4.49
N THR A 3 -1.37 -6.29 -4.70
CA THR A 3 -1.76 -5.32 -3.67
C THR A 3 -3.27 -5.30 -3.65
N VAL A 4 -3.88 -5.38 -2.48
CA VAL A 4 -5.31 -5.07 -2.34
C VAL A 4 -5.39 -3.55 -2.23
N SER A 5 -5.82 -2.91 -3.31
CA SER A 5 -6.00 -1.46 -3.40
C SER A 5 -7.48 -1.17 -3.47
N ARG A 6 -8.00 -0.35 -2.54
CA ARG A 6 -9.41 0.06 -2.54
C ARG A 6 -9.65 1.36 -3.29
N HIS A 7 -8.65 2.24 -3.34
CA HIS A 7 -8.72 3.52 -4.01
C HIS A 7 -7.36 3.89 -4.64
N THR A 8 -7.21 3.65 -5.94
CA THR A 8 -5.95 3.91 -6.67
C THR A 8 -5.79 5.35 -7.14
N ASP A 9 -6.89 6.11 -7.06
CA ASP A 9 -7.04 7.52 -7.44
C ASP A 9 -6.65 8.51 -6.31
N ARG A 10 -6.43 8.01 -5.10
CA ARG A 10 -6.05 8.83 -3.93
C ARG A 10 -4.68 9.49 -4.15
N ALA A 11 -4.57 10.73 -3.69
CA ALA A 11 -3.38 11.56 -3.90
C ALA A 11 -2.15 10.97 -3.18
N VAL A 12 -2.36 10.36 -2.01
CA VAL A 12 -1.33 9.69 -1.22
C VAL A 12 -1.65 8.19 -1.15
N ARG A 13 -0.62 7.36 -1.32
CA ARG A 13 -0.72 5.90 -1.20
C ARG A 13 0.00 5.43 0.05
N LEU A 14 -0.75 4.95 1.04
CA LEU A 14 -0.20 4.32 2.24
C LEU A 14 0.03 2.84 1.97
N VAL A 15 1.30 2.47 1.86
CA VAL A 15 1.72 1.09 1.62
C VAL A 15 1.88 0.35 2.94
N CYS A 16 1.14 -0.76 3.11
CA CYS A 16 1.11 -1.52 4.36
C CYS A 16 1.65 -2.95 4.19
N PHE A 17 2.66 -3.31 4.98
CA PHE A 17 3.23 -4.66 5.04
C PHE A 17 2.81 -5.37 6.34
N PRO A 18 2.04 -6.47 6.26
CA PRO A 18 1.59 -7.17 7.45
C PRO A 18 2.75 -7.82 8.21
N HIS A 19 2.61 -7.90 9.54
CA HIS A 19 3.56 -8.63 10.38
C HIS A 19 3.53 -10.14 10.08
N ALA A 20 4.51 -10.87 10.62
CA ALA A 20 4.58 -12.33 10.46
C ALA A 20 3.28 -13.01 10.92
N GLY A 21 2.80 -13.95 10.11
CA GLY A 21 1.56 -14.70 10.35
C GLY A 21 0.27 -14.02 9.87
N ALA A 22 0.28 -12.72 9.58
CA ALA A 22 -0.90 -11.99 9.13
C ALA A 22 -1.04 -11.91 7.61
N GLY A 23 -2.27 -11.62 7.17
CA GLY A 23 -2.63 -11.28 5.80
C GLY A 23 -2.90 -9.79 5.58
N ALA A 24 -3.19 -9.41 4.34
CA ALA A 24 -3.53 -8.02 3.97
C ALA A 24 -4.81 -7.49 4.65
N SER A 25 -5.68 -8.40 5.10
CA SER A 25 -6.97 -8.10 5.74
C SER A 25 -6.84 -7.33 7.05
N ILE A 26 -5.70 -7.38 7.74
CA ILE A 26 -5.49 -6.64 9.00
C ILE A 26 -5.63 -5.13 8.83
N TYR A 27 -5.45 -4.62 7.61
CA TYR A 27 -5.56 -3.20 7.28
C TYR A 27 -6.95 -2.78 6.79
N TYR A 28 -7.92 -3.70 6.71
CA TYR A 28 -9.25 -3.38 6.17
C TYR A 28 -10.01 -2.34 7.00
N ALA A 29 -9.81 -2.36 8.32
CA ALA A 29 -10.41 -1.39 9.23
C ALA A 29 -9.76 0.00 9.18
N TRP A 30 -8.65 0.16 8.45
CA TRP A 30 -7.93 1.44 8.39
C TRP A 30 -8.49 2.40 7.36
N GLU A 31 -9.22 1.90 6.35
CA GLU A 31 -9.80 2.75 5.30
C GLU A 31 -10.63 3.93 5.85
N PRO A 32 -11.54 3.76 6.84
CA PRO A 32 -12.27 4.89 7.42
C PRO A 32 -11.44 5.74 8.42
N LEU A 33 -10.23 5.31 8.78
CA LEU A 33 -9.38 5.99 9.78
C LEU A 33 -8.36 6.93 9.14
N VAL A 34 -8.11 6.78 7.83
CA VAL A 34 -7.18 7.64 7.09
C VAL A 34 -7.91 8.82 6.46
N PRO A 35 -7.21 9.96 6.22
CA PRO A 35 -7.77 11.08 5.48
C PRO A 35 -8.32 10.66 4.10
N PRO A 36 -9.36 11.35 3.56
CA PRO A 36 -9.98 11.01 2.29
C PRO A 36 -9.05 11.07 1.07
N ASP A 37 -7.88 11.68 1.16
CA ASP A 37 -6.88 11.75 0.10
C ASP A 37 -5.81 10.65 0.21
N VAL A 38 -5.90 9.77 1.21
CA VAL A 38 -5.00 8.64 1.45
C VAL A 38 -5.70 7.32 1.09
N GLY A 39 -5.10 6.56 0.17
CA GLY A 39 -5.52 5.18 -0.16
C GLY A 39 -4.70 4.17 0.61
N VAL A 40 -5.34 3.18 1.24
CA VAL A 40 -4.64 2.07 1.91
C VAL A 40 -4.34 0.96 0.90
N HIS A 41 -3.06 0.58 0.82
CA HIS A 41 -2.53 -0.39 -0.13
C HIS A 41 -1.78 -1.51 0.61
N ALA A 42 -2.51 -2.58 0.94
CA ALA A 42 -1.96 -3.69 1.72
C ALA A 42 -1.31 -4.76 0.83
N ALA A 43 -0.11 -5.21 1.23
CA ALA A 43 0.62 -6.26 0.54
C ALA A 43 0.03 -7.65 0.83
N GLN A 44 -0.56 -8.30 -0.18
CA GLN A 44 -0.99 -9.69 -0.04
C GLN A 44 0.14 -10.64 -0.44
N LEU A 45 0.85 -11.14 0.57
CA LEU A 45 2.02 -12.01 0.42
C LEU A 45 1.64 -13.43 -0.06
N ALA A 46 2.60 -14.15 -0.65
CA ALA A 46 2.39 -15.56 -1.01
C ALA A 46 2.32 -16.41 0.26
N GLY A 47 1.48 -17.45 0.26
CA GLY A 47 1.23 -18.28 1.45
C GLY A 47 0.31 -17.62 2.49
N ARG A 48 -0.43 -16.57 2.12
CA ARG A 48 -1.36 -15.84 3.02
C ARG A 48 -2.72 -15.63 2.38
N GLU A 49 -3.78 -15.73 3.19
CA GLU A 49 -5.17 -15.48 2.77
C GLU A 49 -5.54 -16.27 1.50
N GLN A 50 -6.15 -15.60 0.52
CA GLN A 50 -6.49 -16.16 -0.80
C GLN A 50 -5.29 -16.68 -1.61
N ARG A 51 -4.05 -16.47 -1.14
CA ARG A 51 -2.81 -16.98 -1.73
C ARG A 51 -2.14 -18.05 -0.85
N ARG A 52 -2.89 -18.70 0.05
CA ARG A 52 -2.40 -19.74 0.97
C ARG A 52 -1.74 -20.93 0.27
N ASP A 53 -2.20 -21.26 -0.93
CA ASP A 53 -1.70 -22.40 -1.72
C ASP A 53 -0.41 -22.08 -2.48
N GLU A 54 0.02 -20.81 -2.48
CA GLU A 54 1.31 -20.41 -3.05
C GLU A 54 2.45 -20.60 -2.03
N PRO A 55 3.64 -21.05 -2.47
CA PRO A 55 4.79 -21.17 -1.58
C PRO A 55 5.14 -19.83 -0.89
N PRO A 56 5.27 -19.80 0.45
CA PRO A 56 5.64 -18.58 1.16
C PRO A 56 7.04 -18.14 0.75
N ARG A 57 7.17 -16.86 0.42
CA ARG A 57 8.47 -16.25 0.11
C ARG A 57 9.04 -15.63 1.38
N ILE A 58 10.29 -15.98 1.70
CA ILE A 58 11.03 -15.48 2.87
C ILE A 58 12.10 -14.42 2.52
N ASP A 59 12.34 -14.19 1.22
CA ASP A 59 13.28 -13.17 0.75
C ASP A 59 12.65 -11.78 0.69
N TRP A 60 13.01 -10.94 1.66
CA TRP A 60 12.43 -9.60 1.83
C TRP A 60 12.89 -8.57 0.78
N VAL A 61 14.16 -8.56 0.39
CA VAL A 61 14.68 -7.53 -0.54
C VAL A 61 14.01 -7.61 -1.92
N PRO A 62 13.93 -8.79 -2.58
CA PRO A 62 13.22 -8.91 -3.86
C PRO A 62 11.72 -8.60 -3.73
N LEU A 63 11.11 -8.97 -2.60
CA LEU A 63 9.71 -8.73 -2.32
C LEU A 63 9.41 -7.23 -2.21
N VAL A 64 10.16 -6.50 -1.40
CA VAL A 64 9.99 -5.04 -1.22
C VAL A 64 10.27 -4.30 -2.52
N ARG A 65 11.33 -4.66 -3.24
CA ARG A 65 11.67 -4.03 -4.53
C ARG A 65 10.53 -4.18 -5.54
N LYS A 66 9.95 -5.38 -5.64
CA LYS A 66 8.82 -5.66 -6.52
C LYS A 66 7.55 -4.91 -6.10
N PHE A 67 7.35 -4.73 -4.79
CA PHE A 67 6.25 -3.92 -4.26
C PHE A 67 6.41 -2.44 -4.61
N ALA A 68 7.60 -1.88 -4.38
CA ALA A 68 7.92 -0.48 -4.65
C ALA A 68 7.69 -0.14 -6.12
N MET A 69 8.25 -0.93 -7.04
CA MET A 69 8.12 -0.72 -8.49
C MET A 69 6.67 -0.64 -8.97
N ARG A 70 5.78 -1.47 -8.40
CA ARG A 70 4.39 -1.54 -8.84
C ARG A 70 3.51 -0.49 -8.17
N SER A 71 3.83 -0.11 -6.95
CA SER A 71 3.08 0.90 -6.20
C SER A 71 3.38 2.33 -6.66
N THR A 72 4.55 2.54 -7.27
CA THR A 72 4.92 3.82 -7.89
C THR A 72 4.48 3.96 -9.34
N ALA A 73 3.96 2.89 -9.97
CA ALA A 73 3.43 2.96 -11.33
C ALA A 73 2.26 3.96 -11.40
N GLY A 74 2.35 4.91 -12.34
CA GLY A 74 1.37 5.99 -12.52
C GLY A 74 1.40 7.10 -11.45
N MET A 75 2.36 7.06 -10.52
CA MET A 75 2.54 8.14 -9.54
C MET A 75 3.42 9.22 -10.16
N THR A 76 2.82 10.28 -10.69
CA THR A 76 3.58 11.47 -11.08
C THR A 76 3.91 12.23 -9.80
N ASN A 77 5.19 12.54 -9.57
CA ASN A 77 5.62 13.32 -8.43
C ASN A 77 5.08 14.75 -8.57
N ARG A 78 3.85 15.01 -8.11
CA ARG A 78 3.40 16.37 -7.85
C ARG A 78 4.04 16.80 -6.53
N SER A 79 5.28 17.30 -6.61
CA SER A 79 5.83 18.12 -5.54
C SER A 79 4.82 19.21 -5.25
N ARG A 80 4.22 19.16 -4.06
CA ARG A 80 3.21 20.11 -3.63
C ARG A 80 3.87 21.49 -3.63
N SER A 81 3.43 22.37 -4.53
CA SER A 81 3.43 23.80 -4.31
C SER A 81 2.53 24.03 -3.10
N MET A 82 3.12 23.93 -1.91
CA MET A 82 2.50 24.22 -0.64
C MET A 82 3.18 25.45 -0.05
N ASP A 83 3.34 26.48 -0.89
CA ASP A 83 3.70 27.82 -0.45
C ASP A 83 2.53 28.75 -0.78
N THR A 84 2.13 29.52 0.23
CA THR A 84 1.20 30.66 0.23
C THR A 84 -0.31 30.35 0.16
N ALA A 85 -0.92 30.05 1.31
CA ALA A 85 -2.19 30.66 1.75
C ALA A 85 -2.62 30.12 3.14
N SER A 86 -1.96 30.58 4.20
CA SER A 86 -2.58 30.65 5.54
C SER A 86 -1.79 31.65 6.40
N ALA A 87 -2.00 32.92 6.10
CA ALA A 87 -1.74 34.05 7.00
C ALA A 87 -2.73 35.15 6.59
N ALA A 88 -3.93 35.08 7.15
CA ALA A 88 -4.91 36.15 7.19
C ALA A 88 -5.36 36.28 8.66
#